data_AF-A0A2V8L3X9-F1
#
_entry.id   AF-A0A2V8L3X9-F1
#
_cell.length_a   1.000
_cell.length_b   1.000
_cell.length_c   1.000
_cell.angle_alpha   90.00
_cell.angle_beta   90.00
_cell.angle_gamma   90.00
#
_symmetry.space_group_name_H-M   'P 1'
#
loop_
_entity.id
_entity.type
_entity.pdbx_description
1 polymer ?
#
loop_
_entity_poly.entity_id
_entity_poly.type
_entity_poly.pdbx_seq_one_letter_code
_entity_poly.pdbx_strand_id
1 'polypeptide(L)'
;CAGLFEGFTGPAGINDHGDIVGSYRGHACVGTFHGFILHEEAFTTVDVPGASFTEATGINNRGDIVGSYGSGAAAHGFLLVQ
;
A
#
# COMPACT_ATOMS: atom_id res chain seq x y z
N CYS A 1 -19.55 -4.83 11.54
CA CYS A 1 -18.51 -5.29 12.46
C CYS A 1 -18.61 -4.48 13.75
N ALA A 2 -18.59 -5.13 14.91
CA ALA A 2 -18.62 -4.47 16.21
C ALA A 2 -17.32 -4.79 16.95
N GLY A 3 -16.52 -3.76 17.25
CA GLY A 3 -15.24 -3.89 17.93
C GLY A 3 -14.41 -2.63 17.71
N LEU A 4 -14.14 -1.92 18.79
CA LEU A 4 -13.53 -0.60 18.82
C LEU A 4 -12.01 -0.75 18.57
N PHE A 5 -11.54 -0.14 17.48
CA PHE A 5 -10.13 0.15 17.11
C PHE A 5 -9.22 -1.04 16.73
N GLU A 6 -8.28 -0.96 15.77
CA GLU A 6 -7.80 0.11 14.86
C GLU A 6 -7.53 -0.52 13.48
N GLY A 7 -7.69 0.26 12.40
CA GLY A 7 -7.03 -0.07 11.14
C GLY A 7 -5.51 -0.22 11.35
N PHE A 8 -4.84 -0.99 10.50
CA PHE A 8 -3.37 -1.05 10.52
C PHE A 8 -2.86 -0.09 9.47
N THR A 9 -1.86 0.72 9.80
CA THR A 9 -1.04 1.44 8.84
C THR A 9 0.41 1.14 9.17
N GLY A 10 1.12 0.54 8.22
CA GLY A 10 2.53 0.17 8.36
C GLY A 10 3.34 0.78 7.22
N PRO A 11 4.25 1.74 7.49
CA PRO A 11 5.19 2.21 6.49
C PRO A 11 6.22 1.11 6.16
N ALA A 12 6.63 1.05 4.90
CA ALA A 12 7.61 0.08 4.38
C ALA A 12 8.86 0.75 3.78
N GLY A 13 8.72 1.96 3.21
CA GLY A 13 9.84 2.67 2.60
C GLY A 13 9.65 4.19 2.61
N ILE A 14 10.77 4.91 2.54
CA ILE A 14 10.81 6.37 2.43
C ILE A 14 11.91 6.78 1.43
N ASN A 15 11.68 7.80 0.60
CA ASN A 15 12.68 8.37 -0.30
C ASN A 15 13.27 9.71 0.22
N ASP A 16 14.26 10.27 -0.48
CA ASP A 16 14.92 11.52 -0.07
C ASP A 16 14.02 12.77 -0.14
N HIS A 17 12.86 12.68 -0.82
CA HIS A 17 11.85 13.73 -0.83
C HIS A 17 10.92 13.68 0.40
N GLY A 18 11.02 12.61 1.21
CA GLY A 18 10.15 12.38 2.35
C GLY A 18 8.87 11.62 1.99
N ASP A 19 8.75 11.10 0.76
CA ASP A 19 7.60 10.30 0.35
C ASP A 19 7.66 8.93 1.02
N ILE A 20 6.58 8.54 1.68
CA ILE A 20 6.49 7.27 2.42
C ILE A 20 5.55 6.34 1.68
N VAL A 21 5.97 5.10 1.45
CA VAL A 21 5.09 4.02 0.98
C VAL A 21 4.87 2.97 2.05
N GLY A 22 3.76 2.25 1.95
CA GLY A 22 3.50 1.13 2.84
C GLY A 22 2.18 0.45 2.55
N SER A 23 1.64 -0.21 3.56
CA SER A 23 0.34 -0.86 3.50
C SER A 23 -0.58 -0.41 4.63
N TYR A 24 -1.87 -0.39 4.36
CA TYR A 24 -2.87 -0.15 5.39
C TYR A 24 -4.08 -1.07 5.21
N ARG A 25 -4.88 -1.22 6.26
CA ARG A 25 -6.20 -1.84 6.22
C ARG A 25 -7.15 -0.97 7.03
N GLY A 26 -8.28 -0.58 6.44
CA GLY A 26 -9.26 0.30 7.11
C GLY A 26 -9.97 -0.39 8.28
N HIS A 27 -10.54 -1.57 8.04
CA HIS A 27 -11.16 -2.39 9.08
C HIS A 27 -10.70 -3.85 8.98
N ALA A 28 -10.28 -4.41 10.12
CA ALA A 28 -9.77 -5.79 10.20
C ALA A 28 -10.77 -6.85 9.71
N CYS A 29 -12.08 -6.56 9.74
CA CYS A 29 -13.13 -7.46 9.29
C CYS A 29 -13.50 -7.31 7.80
N VAL A 30 -12.99 -6.27 7.12
CA VAL A 30 -13.23 -6.04 5.67
C VAL A 30 -12.04 -6.54 4.84
N GLY A 31 -10.90 -6.80 5.50
CA GLY A 31 -10.00 -7.91 5.12
C GLY A 31 -8.99 -7.66 4.01
N THR A 32 -8.95 -6.49 3.38
CA THR A 32 -8.00 -6.22 2.29
C THR A 32 -6.91 -5.26 2.73
N PHE A 33 -5.65 -5.65 2.49
CA PHE A 33 -4.52 -4.73 2.54
C PHE A 33 -4.48 -3.90 1.25
N HIS A 34 -4.32 -2.60 1.42
CA HIS A 34 -4.12 -1.63 0.37
C HIS A 34 -2.70 -1.07 0.46
N GLY A 35 -2.09 -0.78 -0.69
CA GLY A 35 -0.87 0.01 -0.72
C GLY A 35 -1.19 1.47 -0.44
N PHE A 36 -0.22 2.24 0.02
CA PHE A 36 -0.33 3.69 0.06
C PHE A 36 0.99 4.36 -0.33
N ILE A 37 0.87 5.61 -0.78
CA ILE A 37 1.92 6.63 -0.73
C ILE A 37 1.41 7.81 0.10
N LEU A 38 2.27 8.33 0.97
CA LEU A 38 2.12 9.61 1.64
C LEU A 38 3.14 10.57 1.02
N HIS A 39 2.65 11.52 0.24
CA HIS A 39 3.45 12.60 -0.34
C HIS A 39 3.05 13.89 0.38
N GLU A 40 3.99 14.49 1.10
CA GLU A 40 3.70 15.60 2.04
C GLU A 40 2.59 15.20 3.04
N GLU A 41 1.41 15.81 2.96
CA GLU A 41 0.24 15.52 3.80
C GLU A 41 -0.83 14.69 3.05
N ALA A 42 -0.58 14.35 1.78
CA ALA A 42 -1.54 13.65 0.92
C ALA A 42 -1.36 12.13 0.98
N PHE A 43 -2.30 11.45 1.65
CA PHE A 43 -2.38 10.00 1.67
C PHE A 43 -3.15 9.48 0.46
N THR A 44 -2.48 8.73 -0.43
CA THR A 44 -3.07 8.18 -1.65
C THR A 44 -3.02 6.66 -1.62
N THR A 45 -4.16 6.02 -1.83
CA THR A 45 -4.26 4.57 -1.96
C THR A 45 -3.64 4.10 -3.28
N VAL A 46 -2.85 3.03 -3.20
CA VAL A 46 -2.30 2.31 -4.35
C VAL A 46 -2.95 0.93 -4.39
N ASP A 47 -3.82 0.73 -5.37
CA ASP A 47 -4.50 -0.55 -5.61
C ASP A 47 -4.23 -1.04 -7.03
N VAL A 48 -3.85 -2.31 -7.16
CA VAL A 48 -3.83 -2.99 -8.46
C VAL A 48 -5.27 -3.43 -8.80
N PRO A 49 -5.81 -3.05 -9.97
CA PRO A 49 -7.19 -3.40 -10.34
C PRO A 49 -7.43 -4.91 -10.32
N GLY A 50 -8.48 -5.32 -9.60
CA GLY A 50 -8.86 -6.74 -9.45
C GLY A 50 -7.99 -7.54 -8.49
N ALA A 51 -7.05 -6.91 -7.79
CA ALA A 51 -6.23 -7.59 -6.80
C ALA A 51 -7.00 -7.88 -5.50
N SER A 52 -6.66 -9.00 -4.86
CA SER A 52 -7.19 -9.35 -3.53
C SER A 52 -6.46 -8.65 -2.38
N PHE A 53 -5.25 -8.14 -2.63
CA PHE A 53 -4.50 -7.23 -1.78
C PHE A 53 -3.47 -6.48 -2.63
N THR A 54 -3.06 -5.31 -2.17
CA THR A 54 -1.90 -4.57 -2.71
C THR A 54 -1.00 -4.15 -1.55
N GLU A 55 0.30 -4.35 -1.70
CA GLU A 55 1.31 -3.92 -0.73
C GLU A 55 2.40 -3.14 -1.47
N ALA A 56 2.58 -1.87 -1.12
CA ALA A 56 3.73 -1.10 -1.58
C ALA A 56 4.91 -1.34 -0.61
N THR A 57 6.01 -1.89 -1.12
CA THR A 57 7.14 -2.35 -0.31
C THR A 57 8.40 -1.52 -0.49
N GLY A 58 8.45 -0.65 -1.48
CA GLY A 58 9.59 0.25 -1.69
C GLY A 58 9.28 1.40 -2.64
N ILE A 59 10.05 2.47 -2.50
CA ILE A 59 10.00 3.67 -3.32
C ILE A 59 11.43 4.15 -3.59
N ASN A 60 11.69 4.71 -4.77
CA ASN A 60 12.96 5.36 -5.09
C ASN A 60 12.81 6.90 -5.19
N ASN A 61 13.92 7.62 -5.34
CA ASN A 61 13.91 9.08 -5.48
C ASN A 61 13.28 9.58 -6.80
N ARG A 62 12.92 8.71 -7.74
CA ARG A 62 12.14 9.09 -8.94
C ARG A 62 10.64 9.02 -8.70
N GLY A 63 10.21 8.53 -7.53
CA GLY A 63 8.80 8.26 -7.24
C GLY A 63 8.31 6.90 -7.73
N ASP A 64 9.20 6.06 -8.28
CA ASP A 64 8.81 4.71 -8.70
C ASP A 64 8.53 3.86 -7.48
N ILE A 65 7.37 3.21 -7.45
CA ILE A 65 6.93 2.34 -6.35
C ILE A 65 6.97 0.89 -6.80
N VAL A 66 7.57 0.04 -5.98
CA VAL A 66 7.54 -1.42 -6.15
C VAL A 66 6.73 -2.07 -5.04
N GLY A 67 6.18 -3.24 -5.34
CA GLY A 67 5.33 -3.93 -4.40
C GLY A 67 4.88 -5.29 -4.87
N SER A 68 3.96 -5.87 -4.12
CA SER A 68 3.28 -7.12 -4.44
C SER A 68 1.77 -6.94 -4.45
N TYR A 69 1.08 -7.77 -5.21
CA TYR A 69 -0.37 -7.84 -5.20
C TYR A 69 -0.85 -9.28 -5.35
N GLY A 70 -2.02 -9.58 -4.80
CA GLY A 70 -2.66 -10.88 -4.92
C GLY A 70 -3.57 -10.96 -6.15
N SER A 71 -3.45 -12.02 -6.95
CA SER A 71 -4.40 -12.34 -8.02
C SER A 71 -4.76 -13.83 -7.94
N GLY A 72 -6.01 -14.13 -7.56
CA GLY A 72 -6.44 -15.50 -7.27
C GLY A 72 -5.63 -16.10 -6.11
N ALA A 73 -4.95 -17.22 -6.35
CA ALA A 73 -4.11 -17.91 -5.37
C ALA A 73 -2.62 -17.51 -5.43
N ALA A 74 -2.24 -16.59 -6.33
CA ALA A 74 -0.86 -16.20 -6.56
C ALA A 74 -0.59 -14.76 -6.09
N ALA A 75 0.67 -14.50 -5.71
CA ALA A 75 1.20 -13.17 -5.51
C ALA A 75 2.09 -12.79 -6.70
N HIS A 76 1.97 -11.55 -7.16
CA HIS A 76 2.72 -11.00 -8.28
C HIS A 76 3.43 -9.72 -7.84
N GLY A 77 4.60 -9.44 -8.41
CA GLY A 77 5.28 -8.15 -8.24
C GLY A 77 4.69 -7.10 -9.17
N PHE A 78 4.77 -5.83 -8.78
CA PHE A 78 4.46 -4.70 -9.66
C PHE A 78 5.53 -3.60 -9.57
N LEU A 79 5.58 -2.79 -10.63
CA LEU A 79 6.23 -1.49 -10.68
C LEU A 79 5.15 -0.48 -11.07
N LEU A 80 4.98 0.55 -10.26
CA LEU A 80 4.13 1.70 -10.54
C LEU A 80 5.05 2.91 -10.76
N VAL A 81 5.01 3.45 -11.97
CA VAL A 81 5.70 4.69 -12.34
C VAL A 81 4.68 5.80 -12.24
N GLN A 82 4.98 6.85 -11.47
CA GLN A 82 4.13 8.04 -11.35
C GLN A 82 4.38 9.04 -12.48
#